data_AF-A0A7S2M312-F1
#
_entry.id   AF-A0A7S2M312-F1
#
_cell.length_a   1.000
_cell.length_b   1.000
_cell.length_c   1.000
_cell.angle_alpha   90.00
_cell.angle_beta   90.00
_cell.angle_gamma   90.00
#
_symmetry.space_group_name_H-M   'P 1'
#
loop_
_entity.id
_entity.type
_entity.pdbx_description
1 polymer ?
#
loop_
_entity_poly.entity_id
_entity_poly.type
_entity_poly.pdbx_seq_one_letter_code
_entity_poly.pdbx_strand_id
1 'polypeptide(L)'
;SAMAHEGNMADLSISVMLLGSISFMMATFYLVNHRDKLMQQYAWRVISSTISIFSAILIFDAVNGVLEYCLWRDEGVTLESQFLQMFFWFAMLQLTLGHFSGAFGCKPDSMAEMRSNLKTFAALLGHITGFSAISAWGTVQQLMYHSQPAAGFGRGVLRAAIPVPVAYSATRFMCVLTMRIRTR
;
A
#
# COMPACT_ATOMS: atom_id res chain seq x y z
N SER A 1 18.40 -10.14 -41.80
CA SER A 1 18.75 -8.79 -41.29
C SER A 1 17.86 -8.35 -40.13
N ALA A 2 16.55 -8.60 -40.14
CA ALA A 2 15.65 -8.23 -39.02
C ALA A 2 15.99 -8.94 -37.69
N MET A 3 16.24 -10.26 -37.68
CA MET A 3 16.60 -11.00 -36.46
C MET A 3 17.94 -10.56 -35.82
N ALA A 4 18.89 -10.06 -36.62
CA ALA A 4 20.15 -9.51 -36.10
C ALA A 4 19.95 -8.16 -35.39
N HIS A 5 18.93 -7.40 -35.81
CA HIS A 5 18.58 -6.12 -35.20
C HIS A 5 17.86 -6.32 -33.86
N GLU A 6 17.04 -7.37 -33.72
CA GLU A 6 16.39 -7.71 -32.44
C GLU A 6 17.39 -8.16 -31.37
N GLY A 7 18.36 -9.01 -31.73
CA GLY A 7 19.42 -9.45 -30.79
C GLY A 7 20.21 -8.26 -30.24
N ASN A 8 20.61 -7.32 -31.12
CA ASN A 8 21.39 -6.14 -30.73
C ASN A 8 20.61 -5.20 -29.78
N MET A 9 19.29 -5.07 -29.93
CA MET A 9 18.47 -4.23 -29.04
C MET A 9 18.23 -4.86 -27.67
N ALA A 10 18.08 -6.19 -27.62
CA ALA A 10 17.98 -6.92 -26.36
C ALA A 10 19.31 -6.84 -25.59
N ASP A 11 20.44 -7.07 -26.26
CA ASP A 11 21.77 -6.99 -25.66
C ASP A 11 22.10 -5.57 -25.17
N LEU A 12 21.72 -4.55 -25.94
CA LEU A 12 21.84 -3.15 -25.54
C LEU A 12 20.96 -2.87 -24.30
N SER A 13 19.72 -3.35 -24.28
CA SER A 13 18.80 -3.15 -23.15
C SER A 13 19.32 -3.80 -21.87
N ILE A 14 19.79 -5.05 -21.96
CA ILE A 14 20.39 -5.78 -20.84
C ILE A 14 21.63 -5.04 -20.35
N SER A 15 22.51 -4.61 -21.26
CA SER A 15 23.73 -3.87 -20.92
C SER A 15 23.41 -2.55 -20.19
N VAL A 16 22.44 -1.79 -20.69
CA VAL A 16 22.01 -0.52 -20.08
C VAL A 16 21.34 -0.75 -18.72
N MET A 17 20.50 -1.78 -18.57
CA MET A 17 19.87 -2.11 -17.28
C MET A 17 20.90 -2.54 -16.24
N LEU A 18 21.89 -3.37 -16.63
CA LEU A 18 22.98 -3.79 -15.76
C LEU A 18 23.85 -2.60 -15.36
N LEU A 19 24.30 -1.78 -16.32
CA LEU A 19 25.13 -0.61 -16.06
C LEU A 19 24.39 0.40 -15.17
N GLY A 20 23.11 0.67 -15.46
CA GLY A 20 22.26 1.53 -14.65
C GLY A 20 22.12 1.03 -13.21
N SER A 21 21.91 -0.28 -13.00
CA SER A 21 21.81 -0.85 -11.65
C SER A 21 23.11 -0.72 -10.85
N ILE A 22 24.27 -0.98 -11.46
CA ILE A 22 25.58 -0.88 -10.80
C ILE A 22 25.89 0.59 -10.48
N SER A 23 25.66 1.51 -11.42
CA SER A 23 25.86 2.96 -11.19
C SER A 23 24.97 3.47 -10.06
N PHE A 24 23.71 3.03 -10.00
CA PHE A 24 22.80 3.35 -8.90
C PHE A 24 23.27 2.81 -7.55
N MET A 25 23.74 1.56 -7.51
CA MET A 25 24.28 0.96 -6.28
C MET A 25 25.52 1.71 -5.79
N MET A 26 26.45 2.04 -6.69
CA MET A 26 27.66 2.82 -6.35
C MET A 26 27.33 4.25 -5.89
N ALA A 27 26.37 4.92 -6.54
CA ALA A 27 25.89 6.23 -6.12
C ALA A 27 25.27 6.18 -4.71
N THR A 28 24.50 5.14 -4.40
CA THR A 28 23.89 4.94 -3.08
C THR A 28 24.95 4.74 -2.00
N PHE A 29 26.00 3.93 -2.27
CA PHE A 29 27.11 3.76 -1.32
C PHE A 29 27.87 5.06 -1.06
N TYR A 30 28.07 5.88 -2.10
CA TYR A 30 28.73 7.17 -1.95
C TYR A 30 27.89 8.14 -1.10
N LEU A 31 26.57 8.16 -1.31
CA LEU A 31 25.65 9.01 -0.56
C LEU A 31 25.56 8.59 0.92
N VAL A 32 25.51 7.29 1.18
CA VAL A 32 25.43 6.72 2.54
C VAL A 32 26.74 6.87 3.31
N ASN A 33 27.89 6.89 2.62
CA ASN A 33 29.22 7.07 3.23
C ASN A 33 29.74 8.52 3.16
N HIS A 34 28.86 9.50 2.94
CA HIS A 34 29.27 10.90 2.86
C HIS A 34 29.84 11.41 4.20
N ARG A 35 30.78 12.37 4.19
CA ARG A 35 31.41 12.89 5.43
C ARG A 35 30.42 13.59 6.36
N ASP A 36 29.39 14.23 5.82
CA ASP A 36 28.36 14.91 6.60
C ASP A 36 27.27 13.94 7.07
N LYS A 37 27.10 13.87 8.39
CA LYS A 37 26.10 13.02 9.07
C LYS A 37 24.66 13.40 8.69
N LEU A 38 24.38 14.65 8.32
CA LEU A 38 23.04 15.06 7.88
C LEU A 38 22.68 14.40 6.56
N MET A 39 23.61 14.40 5.59
CA MET A 39 23.43 13.76 4.29
C MET A 39 23.16 12.25 4.46
N GLN A 40 23.91 11.59 5.34
CA GLN A 40 23.70 10.17 5.64
C GLN A 40 22.28 9.91 6.15
N GLN A 41 21.78 10.70 7.10
CA GLN A 41 20.43 10.52 7.64
C GLN A 41 19.34 10.70 6.60
N TYR A 42 19.48 11.68 5.70
CA TYR A 42 18.56 11.87 4.58
C TYR A 42 18.62 10.71 3.59
N ALA A 43 19.82 10.24 3.25
CA ALA A 43 20.03 9.06 2.41
C ALA A 43 19.30 7.83 2.99
N TRP A 44 19.55 7.50 4.25
CA TRP A 44 18.89 6.38 4.93
C TRP A 44 17.38 6.53 4.99
N ARG A 45 16.85 7.75 5.18
CA ARG A 45 15.41 8.00 5.17
C ARG A 45 14.79 7.77 3.79
N VAL A 46 15.42 8.28 2.73
CA VAL A 46 14.93 8.12 1.36
C VAL A 46 14.96 6.65 0.95
N ILE A 47 16.08 5.96 1.20
CA ILE A 47 16.23 4.51 0.91
C ILE A 47 15.18 3.69 1.67
N SER A 48 14.98 3.96 2.97
CA SER A 48 13.97 3.25 3.75
C SER A 48 12.55 3.49 3.21
N SER A 49 12.25 4.72 2.77
CA SER A 49 10.96 5.06 2.18
C SER A 49 10.74 4.38 0.82
N THR A 50 11.74 4.33 -0.06
CA THR A 50 11.60 3.70 -1.37
C THR A 50 11.40 2.20 -1.24
N ILE A 51 12.19 1.53 -0.38
CA ILE A 51 12.02 0.10 -0.07
C ILE A 51 10.62 -0.15 0.51
N SER A 52 10.12 0.72 1.40
CA SER A 52 8.78 0.59 1.97
C SER A 52 7.66 0.72 0.93
N ILE A 53 7.81 1.60 -0.07
CA ILE A 53 6.81 1.74 -1.16
C ILE A 53 6.83 0.50 -2.07
N PHE A 54 8.01 0.05 -2.50
CA PHE A 54 8.13 -1.12 -3.36
C PHE A 54 7.66 -2.41 -2.69
N SER A 55 8.02 -2.63 -1.42
CA SER A 55 7.53 -3.79 -0.67
C SER A 55 6.01 -3.74 -0.48
N ALA A 56 5.43 -2.56 -0.23
CA ALA A 56 3.98 -2.41 -0.15
C ALA A 56 3.28 -2.79 -1.47
N ILE A 57 3.80 -2.35 -2.63
CA ILE A 57 3.25 -2.71 -3.94
C ILE A 57 3.34 -4.23 -4.16
N LEU A 58 4.50 -4.84 -3.90
CA LEU A 58 4.70 -6.28 -4.09
C LEU A 58 3.78 -7.12 -3.19
N ILE A 59 3.57 -6.71 -1.95
CA ILE A 59 2.62 -7.38 -1.03
C ILE A 59 1.20 -7.24 -1.56
N PHE A 60 0.82 -6.04 -1.99
CA PHE A 60 -0.50 -5.77 -2.55
C PHE A 60 -0.77 -6.62 -3.81
N ASP A 61 0.16 -6.64 -4.76
CA ASP A 61 0.04 -7.41 -6.00
C ASP A 61 0.02 -8.92 -5.72
N ALA A 62 0.84 -9.41 -4.78
CA ALA A 62 0.79 -10.81 -4.37
C ALA A 62 -0.57 -11.19 -3.77
N VAL A 63 -1.14 -10.33 -2.94
CA VAL A 63 -2.46 -10.56 -2.32
C VAL A 63 -3.58 -10.50 -3.34
N ASN A 64 -3.51 -9.58 -4.31
CA ASN A 64 -4.45 -9.56 -5.44
C ASN A 64 -4.36 -10.84 -6.27
N GLY A 65 -3.16 -11.30 -6.59
CA GLY A 65 -2.96 -12.55 -7.34
C GLY A 65 -3.54 -13.76 -6.60
N VAL A 66 -3.39 -13.81 -5.27
CA VAL A 66 -4.03 -14.86 -4.44
C VAL A 66 -5.55 -14.71 -4.43
N LEU A 67 -6.07 -13.49 -4.32
CA LEU A 67 -7.50 -13.22 -4.32
C LEU A 67 -8.15 -13.63 -5.65
N GLU A 68 -7.53 -13.26 -6.77
CA GLU A 68 -7.94 -13.67 -8.11
C GLU A 68 -7.95 -15.19 -8.26
N TYR A 69 -6.89 -15.87 -7.79
CA TYR A 69 -6.82 -17.34 -7.82
C TYR A 69 -7.92 -18.00 -6.99
N CYS A 70 -8.22 -17.48 -5.80
CA CYS A 70 -9.28 -18.02 -4.94
C CYS A 70 -10.69 -17.74 -5.48
N LEU A 71 -10.93 -16.57 -6.09
CA LEU A 71 -12.24 -16.14 -6.59
C LEU A 71 -12.53 -16.60 -8.04
N TRP A 72 -11.53 -17.09 -8.78
CA TRP A 72 -11.71 -17.66 -10.12
C TRP A 72 -12.75 -18.80 -10.17
N ARG A 73 -13.05 -19.42 -9.02
CA ARG A 73 -13.97 -20.56 -8.93
C ARG A 73 -15.46 -20.20 -9.04
N ASP A 74 -15.86 -18.96 -8.78
CA ASP A 74 -17.27 -18.67 -8.44
C ASP A 74 -17.78 -17.27 -8.90
N GLU A 75 -17.34 -16.75 -10.06
CA GLU A 75 -17.78 -15.48 -10.70
C GLU A 75 -16.88 -14.24 -10.53
N GLY A 76 -15.58 -14.36 -10.86
CA GLY A 76 -14.71 -13.20 -11.14
C GLY A 76 -14.47 -12.24 -9.97
N VAL A 77 -13.63 -11.23 -10.20
CA VAL A 77 -13.32 -10.22 -9.17
C VAL A 77 -14.48 -9.22 -9.10
N THR A 78 -15.45 -9.50 -8.24
CA THR A 78 -16.57 -8.58 -8.00
C THR A 78 -16.10 -7.34 -7.25
N LEU A 79 -16.76 -6.19 -7.47
CA LEU A 79 -16.50 -4.94 -6.75
C LEU A 79 -16.47 -5.16 -5.23
N GLU A 80 -17.32 -6.05 -4.72
CA GLU A 80 -17.44 -6.39 -3.31
C GLU A 80 -16.12 -6.94 -2.72
N SER A 81 -15.35 -7.73 -3.48
CA SER A 81 -14.09 -8.30 -2.99
C SER A 81 -12.98 -7.24 -2.85
N GLN A 82 -12.92 -6.26 -3.76
CA GLN A 82 -11.95 -5.16 -3.67
C GLN A 82 -12.25 -4.21 -2.52
N PHE A 83 -13.53 -3.95 -2.24
CA PHE A 83 -13.94 -3.18 -1.06
C PHE A 83 -13.62 -3.93 0.24
N LEU A 84 -13.81 -5.24 0.27
CA LEU A 84 -13.44 -6.07 1.42
C LEU A 84 -11.93 -6.05 1.65
N GLN A 85 -11.13 -6.13 0.59
CA GLN A 85 -9.68 -6.04 0.68
C GLN A 85 -9.22 -4.67 1.19
N MET A 86 -9.80 -3.58 0.69
CA MET A 86 -9.53 -2.23 1.21
C MET A 86 -9.89 -2.13 2.70
N PHE A 87 -11.04 -2.67 3.11
CA PHE A 87 -11.46 -2.67 4.50
C PHE A 87 -10.53 -3.51 5.39
N PHE A 88 -10.09 -4.67 4.92
CA PHE A 88 -9.14 -5.54 5.61
C PHE A 88 -7.81 -4.83 5.88
N TRP A 89 -7.21 -4.21 4.86
CA TRP A 89 -5.95 -3.47 5.03
C TRP A 89 -6.10 -2.24 5.91
N PHE A 90 -7.22 -1.53 5.79
CA PHE A 90 -7.53 -0.40 6.65
C PHE A 90 -7.70 -0.83 8.12
N ALA A 91 -8.39 -1.94 8.39
CA ALA A 91 -8.53 -2.49 9.73
C ALA A 91 -7.17 -2.91 10.31
N MET A 92 -6.33 -3.59 9.53
CA MET A 92 -4.96 -3.93 9.92
C MET A 92 -4.14 -2.69 10.28
N LEU A 93 -4.19 -1.62 9.48
CA LEU A 93 -3.52 -0.36 9.79
C LEU A 93 -3.97 0.21 11.15
N GLN A 94 -5.28 0.27 11.41
CA GLN A 94 -5.80 0.81 12.67
C GLN A 94 -5.42 -0.07 13.87
N LEU A 95 -5.46 -1.40 13.72
CA LEU A 95 -5.06 -2.35 14.76
C LEU A 95 -3.58 -2.22 15.10
N THR A 96 -2.71 -2.12 14.09
CA THR A 96 -1.27 -1.93 14.28
C THR A 96 -0.95 -0.60 14.96
N LEU A 97 -1.63 0.48 14.57
CA LEU A 97 -1.51 1.78 15.23
C LEU A 97 -1.98 1.71 16.70
N GLY A 98 -3.12 1.06 16.97
CA GLY A 98 -3.64 0.87 18.32
C GLY A 98 -2.72 0.04 19.20
N HIS A 99 -2.13 -1.03 18.65
CA HIS A 99 -1.19 -1.90 19.34
C HIS A 99 0.08 -1.15 19.73
N PHE A 100 0.74 -0.49 18.78
CA PHE A 100 1.99 0.22 19.07
C PHE A 100 1.79 1.51 19.87
N SER A 101 0.66 2.19 19.74
CA SER A 101 0.36 3.39 20.55
C SER A 101 0.06 3.09 22.03
N GLY A 102 0.01 1.81 22.42
CA GLY A 102 -0.30 1.39 23.78
C GLY A 102 -1.77 1.56 24.15
N ALA A 103 -2.66 1.73 23.16
CA ALA A 103 -4.07 1.99 23.40
C ALA A 103 -4.82 0.77 24.00
N PHE A 104 -4.25 -0.44 23.86
CA PHE A 104 -4.76 -1.67 24.44
C PHE A 104 -4.22 -1.98 25.85
N GLY A 105 -3.59 -1.00 26.52
CA GLY A 105 -3.21 -1.12 27.94
C GLY A 105 -1.78 -1.58 28.21
N CYS A 106 -1.02 -2.02 27.20
CA CYS A 106 0.42 -2.21 27.34
C CYS A 106 1.14 -0.86 27.18
N LYS A 107 1.66 -0.31 28.28
CA LYS A 107 2.55 0.86 28.20
C LYS A 107 3.82 0.45 27.45
N PRO A 108 4.28 1.23 26.46
CA PRO A 108 5.54 0.97 25.79
C PRO A 108 6.70 1.21 26.76
N ASP A 109 7.65 0.27 26.82
CA ASP A 109 8.86 0.38 27.66
C ASP A 109 9.75 1.57 27.26
N SER A 110 9.73 1.95 25.97
CA SER A 110 10.48 3.08 25.44
C SER A 110 9.68 3.86 24.40
N MET A 111 9.50 5.16 24.65
CA MET A 111 8.84 6.08 23.72
C MET A 111 9.59 6.22 22.38
N ALA A 112 10.91 6.05 22.40
CA ALA A 112 11.73 6.13 21.20
C ALA A 112 11.49 4.92 20.27
N GLU A 113 11.39 3.73 20.86
CA GLU A 113 11.12 2.49 20.13
C GLU A 113 9.70 2.49 19.56
N MET A 114 8.70 2.88 20.36
CA MET A 114 7.32 3.06 19.89
C MET A 114 7.26 3.98 18.67
N ARG A 115 7.95 5.14 18.72
CA ARG A 115 7.94 6.11 17.63
C ARG A 115 8.60 5.57 16.36
N SER A 116 9.64 4.75 16.49
CA SER A 116 10.32 4.12 15.36
C SER A 116 9.40 3.08 14.71
N ASN A 117 8.83 2.18 15.51
CA ASN A 117 7.94 1.12 15.02
C ASN A 117 6.68 1.71 14.38
N LEU A 118 6.07 2.72 14.99
CA LEU A 118 4.93 3.42 14.40
C LEU A 118 5.27 4.03 13.05
N LYS A 119 6.43 4.70 12.90
CA LYS A 119 6.81 5.27 11.61
C LYS A 119 6.98 4.21 10.53
N THR A 120 7.61 3.09 10.85
CA THR A 120 7.88 2.02 9.87
C THR A 120 6.60 1.29 9.49
N PHE A 121 5.85 0.77 10.47
CA PHE A 121 4.65 -0.01 10.22
C PHE A 121 3.49 0.83 9.68
N ALA A 122 3.30 2.06 10.19
CA ALA A 122 2.23 2.92 9.67
C ALA A 122 2.52 3.38 8.24
N ALA A 123 3.78 3.66 7.88
CA ALA A 123 4.12 4.00 6.51
C ALA A 123 3.88 2.80 5.58
N LEU A 124 4.37 1.61 5.93
CA LEU A 124 4.19 0.40 5.13
C LEU A 124 2.71 0.05 4.92
N LEU A 125 1.94 -0.09 6.02
CA LEU A 125 0.52 -0.42 5.96
C LEU A 125 -0.31 0.70 5.32
N GLY A 126 0.10 1.96 5.51
CA GLY A 126 -0.52 3.11 4.85
C GLY A 126 -0.40 3.04 3.33
N HIS A 127 0.77 2.67 2.81
CA HIS A 127 0.97 2.46 1.37
C HIS A 127 0.13 1.29 0.83
N ILE A 128 0.13 0.14 1.51
CA ILE A 128 -0.69 -1.03 1.10
C ILE A 128 -2.18 -0.66 1.07
N THR A 129 -2.66 0.02 2.11
CA THR A 129 -4.04 0.51 2.19
C THR A 129 -4.34 1.49 1.05
N GLY A 130 -3.40 2.40 0.74
CA GLY A 130 -3.52 3.31 -0.39
C GLY A 130 -3.65 2.58 -1.73
N PHE A 131 -2.82 1.58 -2.01
CA PHE A 131 -2.91 0.79 -3.24
C PHE A 131 -4.23 0.01 -3.32
N SER A 132 -4.69 -0.56 -2.21
CA SER A 132 -6.00 -1.22 -2.16
C SER A 132 -7.17 -0.28 -2.42
N ALA A 133 -7.10 0.97 -1.93
CA ALA A 133 -8.11 1.98 -2.19
C ALA A 133 -8.09 2.43 -3.66
N ILE A 134 -6.91 2.62 -4.25
CA ILE A 134 -6.76 2.95 -5.68
C ILE A 134 -7.36 1.85 -6.55
N SER A 135 -7.13 0.58 -6.24
CA SER A 135 -7.71 -0.54 -6.99
C SER A 135 -9.24 -0.57 -6.89
N ALA A 136 -9.79 -0.50 -5.67
CA ALA A 136 -11.24 -0.48 -5.46
C ALA A 136 -11.94 0.66 -6.21
N TRP A 137 -11.37 1.88 -6.15
CA TRP A 137 -11.91 3.04 -6.87
C TRP A 137 -11.63 3.02 -8.37
N GLY A 138 -10.51 2.43 -8.80
CA GLY A 138 -10.21 2.18 -10.20
C GLY A 138 -11.27 1.30 -10.85
N THR A 139 -11.69 0.24 -10.17
CA THR A 139 -12.77 -0.65 -10.63
C THR A 139 -14.11 0.08 -10.71
N VAL A 140 -14.43 0.94 -9.74
CA VAL A 140 -15.62 1.80 -9.81
C VAL A 140 -15.56 2.74 -11.00
N GLN A 141 -14.41 3.37 -11.26
CA GLN A 141 -14.23 4.25 -12.41
C GLN A 141 -14.38 3.48 -13.73
N GLN A 142 -13.83 2.27 -13.84
CA GLN A 142 -13.96 1.43 -15.03
C GLN A 142 -15.42 1.03 -15.30
N LEU A 143 -16.16 0.69 -14.24
CA LEU A 143 -17.59 0.40 -14.31
C LEU A 143 -18.40 1.64 -14.72
N MET A 144 -18.06 2.82 -14.19
CA MET A 144 -18.69 4.09 -14.58
C MET A 144 -18.41 4.43 -16.04
N TYR A 145 -17.17 4.24 -16.50
CA TYR A 145 -16.77 4.56 -17.87
C TYR A 145 -17.47 3.65 -18.91
N HIS A 146 -17.62 2.35 -18.59
CA HIS A 146 -18.33 1.41 -19.47
C HIS A 146 -19.87 1.53 -19.40
N SER A 147 -20.43 2.27 -18.43
CA SER A 147 -21.89 2.44 -18.25
C SER A 147 -22.38 3.83 -18.69
N GLN A 148 -23.14 3.94 -19.78
CA GLN A 148 -23.79 5.18 -20.24
C GLN A 148 -25.16 5.47 -19.54
N PRO A 149 -25.73 6.70 -19.62
CA PRO A 149 -25.96 7.55 -18.45
C PRO A 149 -27.41 7.49 -17.94
N ALA A 150 -27.63 6.87 -16.77
CA ALA A 150 -28.69 7.19 -15.78
C ALA A 150 -28.89 6.03 -14.82
N ALA A 151 -28.98 4.79 -15.34
CA ALA A 151 -29.32 3.62 -14.53
C ALA A 151 -28.10 2.93 -13.86
N GLY A 152 -26.93 2.95 -14.51
CA GLY A 152 -25.69 2.38 -13.96
C GLY A 152 -25.05 3.22 -12.86
N PHE A 153 -25.15 4.55 -12.98
CA PHE A 153 -24.66 5.51 -11.98
C PHE A 153 -25.32 5.29 -10.62
N GLY A 154 -26.66 5.15 -10.61
CA GLY A 154 -27.41 4.88 -9.40
C GLY A 154 -27.03 3.55 -8.74
N ARG A 155 -26.91 2.46 -9.49
CA ARG A 155 -26.60 1.14 -8.92
C ARG A 155 -25.16 0.99 -8.44
N GLY A 156 -24.18 1.53 -9.17
CA GLY A 156 -22.76 1.49 -8.78
C GLY A 156 -22.47 2.38 -7.57
N VAL A 157 -23.00 3.61 -7.57
CA VAL A 157 -22.86 4.53 -6.45
C VAL A 157 -23.67 4.04 -5.24
N LEU A 158 -24.88 3.49 -5.41
CA LEU A 158 -25.67 2.96 -4.29
C LEU A 158 -25.03 1.71 -3.66
N ARG A 159 -24.42 0.82 -4.45
CA ARG A 159 -23.65 -0.31 -3.93
C ARG A 159 -22.35 0.11 -3.25
N ALA A 160 -21.69 1.18 -3.72
CA ALA A 160 -20.52 1.77 -3.05
C ALA A 160 -20.90 2.67 -1.85
N ALA A 161 -22.11 3.22 -1.82
CA ALA A 161 -22.60 4.11 -0.77
C ALA A 161 -23.06 3.38 0.51
N ILE A 162 -23.09 2.04 0.51
CA ILE A 162 -23.35 1.23 1.71
C ILE A 162 -22.06 0.86 2.46
N PRO A 163 -20.97 0.39 1.81
CA PRO A 163 -19.72 0.11 2.52
C PRO A 163 -19.00 1.37 3.01
N VAL A 164 -19.18 2.53 2.37
CA VAL A 164 -18.49 3.77 2.79
C VAL A 164 -19.00 4.30 4.15
N PRO A 165 -20.31 4.43 4.42
CA PRO A 165 -20.81 4.78 5.75
C PRO A 165 -20.56 3.68 6.79
N VAL A 166 -20.59 2.40 6.41
CA VAL A 166 -20.27 1.29 7.34
C VAL A 166 -18.81 1.31 7.73
N ALA A 167 -17.89 1.51 6.79
CA ALA A 167 -16.47 1.68 7.10
C ALA A 167 -16.22 2.97 7.91
N TYR A 168 -16.88 4.08 7.55
CA TYR A 168 -16.73 5.34 8.27
C TYR A 168 -17.31 5.28 9.70
N SER A 169 -18.46 4.61 9.89
CA SER A 169 -19.08 4.39 11.19
C SER A 169 -18.33 3.35 12.03
N ALA A 170 -17.80 2.28 11.43
CA ALA A 170 -16.92 1.32 12.11
C ALA A 170 -15.59 1.97 12.52
N THR A 171 -15.03 2.86 11.70
CA THR A 171 -13.81 3.61 12.02
C THR A 171 -14.06 4.61 13.15
N ARG A 172 -15.17 5.36 13.09
CA ARG A 172 -15.61 6.24 14.18
C ARG A 172 -15.88 5.43 15.45
N PHE A 173 -16.50 4.26 15.35
CA PHE A 173 -16.80 3.39 16.48
C PHE A 173 -15.53 2.83 17.11
N MET A 174 -14.59 2.29 16.32
CA MET A 174 -13.27 1.88 16.79
C MET A 174 -12.50 3.04 17.43
N CYS A 175 -12.48 4.22 16.81
CA CYS A 175 -11.78 5.39 17.35
C CYS A 175 -12.42 5.89 18.66
N VAL A 176 -13.76 5.87 18.75
CA VAL A 176 -14.51 6.17 19.98
C VAL A 176 -14.29 5.08 21.04
N LEU A 177 -14.21 3.81 20.67
CA LEU A 177 -13.90 2.70 21.57
C LEU A 177 -12.49 2.85 22.15
N THR A 178 -11.51 3.17 21.31
CA THR A 178 -10.12 3.45 21.70
C THR A 178 -10.03 4.67 22.64
N MET A 179 -10.83 5.73 22.39
CA MET A 179 -10.92 6.88 23.29
C MET A 179 -11.62 6.56 24.62
N ARG A 180 -12.65 5.69 24.61
CA ARG A 180 -13.37 5.26 25.83
C ARG A 180 -12.53 4.36 26.71
N ILE A 181 -11.67 3.52 26.13
CA ILE A 181 -10.73 2.66 26.88
C ILE A 181 -9.66 3.50 27.59
N ARG A 182 -9.28 4.67 27.05
CA ARG A 182 -8.33 5.61 27.69
C ARG A 182 -8.89 6.41 28.87
N THR A 183 -10.22 6.52 28.99
CA THR A 183 -10.90 7.31 30.04
C THR A 183 -11.40 6.48 31.23
N ARG A 184 -11.10 5.17 31.25
CA ARG A 184 -11.22 4.30 32.42
C ARG A 184 -9.83 3.83 32.85
#